data_AF-A0AAW8RWF0-F1
#
_entry.id   AF-A0AAW8RWF0-F1
#
_cell.length_a   1.000
_cell.length_b   1.000
_cell.length_c   1.000
_cell.angle_alpha   90.00
_cell.angle_beta   90.00
_cell.angle_gamma   90.00
#
_symmetry.space_group_name_H-M   'P 1'
#
loop_
_entity.id
_entity.type
_entity.pdbx_description
1 polymer ?
#
loop_
_entity_poly.entity_id
_entity_poly.type
_entity_poly.pdbx_seq_one_letter_code
_entity_poly.pdbx_strand_id
1 'polypeptide(L)'
;MVYIGTFLFSLLAINFFYRVIKLFIKVNKQAYSENTKHIFRCSSCDQSYSLLGPEVRKIIKGAVRINKSSPKNQTTLYKFSCPSCGNYSNQEKIFDLNTTKALGKVRVQMDSYQIPIFGDFLLKGLLPILVFAPFLKFFT
;
A
#
# COMPACT_ATOMS: atom_id res chain seq x y z
N MET A 1 -5.17 -0.64 39.62
CA MET A 1 -4.09 -0.66 38.61
C MET A 1 -4.57 -1.31 37.32
N VAL A 2 -5.07 -2.56 37.37
CA VAL A 2 -5.58 -3.31 36.20
C VAL A 2 -6.58 -2.54 35.34
N TYR A 3 -7.64 -2.00 35.93
CA TYR A 3 -8.65 -1.23 35.18
C TYR A 3 -8.10 0.01 34.46
N ILE A 4 -7.07 0.67 35.02
CA ILE A 4 -6.43 1.85 34.42
C ILE A 4 -5.59 1.42 33.21
N GLY A 5 -4.82 0.34 33.34
CA GLY A 5 -4.06 -0.24 32.24
C GLY A 5 -4.96 -0.68 31.08
N THR A 6 -6.05 -1.37 31.38
CA THR A 6 -7.03 -1.82 30.38
C THR A 6 -7.70 -0.63 29.68
N PHE A 7 -8.04 0.44 30.42
CA PHE A 7 -8.60 1.66 29.85
C PHE A 7 -7.63 2.37 28.90
N LEU A 8 -6.38 2.57 29.32
CA LEU A 8 -5.33 3.18 28.48
C LEU A 8 -5.04 2.36 27.23
N PHE A 9 -4.98 1.02 27.36
CA PHE A 9 -4.80 0.14 26.21
C PHE A 9 -5.95 0.25 25.21
N SER A 10 -7.18 0.31 25.72
CA SER A 10 -8.39 0.47 24.89
C SER A 10 -8.34 1.79 24.10
N LEU A 11 -7.94 2.89 24.74
CA LEU A 11 -7.75 4.17 24.05
C LEU A 11 -6.68 4.11 22.96
N LEU A 12 -5.55 3.44 23.22
CA LEU A 12 -4.49 3.25 22.23
C LEU A 12 -4.93 2.38 21.05
N ALA A 13 -5.68 1.31 21.32
CA ALA A 13 -6.26 0.46 20.29
C ALA A 13 -7.24 1.26 19.41
N ILE A 14 -8.14 2.05 20.02
CA ILE A 14 -9.07 2.91 19.29
C ILE A 14 -8.30 3.91 18.41
N ASN A 15 -7.28 4.58 18.95
CA ASN A 15 -6.45 5.50 18.16
C ASN A 15 -5.76 4.77 16.99
N PHE A 16 -5.23 3.56 17.21
CA PHE A 16 -4.62 2.77 16.15
C PHE A 16 -5.61 2.45 15.03
N PHE A 17 -6.80 1.92 15.35
CA PHE A 17 -7.82 1.63 14.35
C PHE A 17 -8.24 2.89 13.58
N TYR A 18 -8.44 4.01 14.29
CA TYR A 18 -8.71 5.31 13.66
C TYR A 18 -7.60 5.71 12.67
N ARG A 19 -6.33 5.55 13.06
CA ARG A 19 -5.17 5.88 12.22
C ARG A 19 -5.04 4.94 11.02
N VAL A 20 -5.33 3.64 11.18
CA VAL A 20 -5.38 2.67 10.07
C VAL A 20 -6.43 3.09 9.04
N ILE A 21 -7.66 3.38 9.48
CA ILE A 21 -8.74 3.83 8.59
C ILE A 21 -8.32 5.11 7.85
N LYS A 22 -7.76 6.09 8.58
CA LYS A 22 -7.28 7.35 8.01
C LYS A 22 -6.15 7.13 7.00
N LEU A 23 -5.25 6.20 7.25
CA LEU A 23 -4.19 5.79 6.31
C LEU A 23 -4.80 5.27 5.01
N PHE A 24 -5.73 4.30 5.09
CA PHE A 24 -6.39 3.75 3.90
C PHE A 24 -7.13 4.82 3.07
N ILE A 25 -7.84 5.72 3.73
CA ILE A 25 -8.54 6.83 3.06
C ILE A 25 -7.54 7.76 2.37
N LYS A 26 -6.48 8.19 3.07
CA LYS A 26 -5.46 9.08 2.50
C LYS A 26 -4.73 8.44 1.32
N VAL A 27 -4.29 7.19 1.46
CA VAL A 27 -3.59 6.46 0.40
C VAL A 27 -4.47 6.33 -0.84
N ASN A 28 -5.74 5.92 -0.68
CA ASN A 28 -6.65 5.80 -1.81
C ASN A 28 -6.96 7.16 -2.46
N LYS A 29 -7.19 8.20 -1.66
CA LYS A 29 -7.44 9.56 -2.17
C LYS A 29 -6.27 10.06 -3.02
N GLN A 30 -5.04 9.82 -2.56
CA GLN A 30 -3.84 10.28 -3.26
C GLN A 30 -3.47 9.35 -4.43
N ALA A 31 -3.67 8.05 -4.32
CA ALA A 31 -3.46 7.12 -5.44
C ALA A 31 -4.32 7.48 -6.66
N TYR A 32 -5.55 7.95 -6.44
CA TYR A 32 -6.49 8.25 -7.51
C TYR A 32 -6.70 9.76 -7.78
N SER A 33 -5.82 10.63 -7.28
CA SER A 33 -5.87 12.06 -7.60
C SER A 33 -5.34 12.35 -9.01
N GLU A 34 -5.79 13.46 -9.59
CA GLU A 34 -5.43 13.90 -10.95
C GLU A 34 -3.93 14.08 -11.16
N ASN A 35 -3.19 14.45 -10.11
CA ASN A 35 -1.75 14.70 -10.17
C ASN A 35 -0.90 13.43 -10.01
N THR A 36 -1.52 12.28 -9.71
CA THR A 36 -0.79 11.05 -9.44
C THR A 36 -0.63 10.23 -10.71
N LYS A 37 0.62 9.94 -11.06
CA LYS A 37 0.97 9.12 -12.21
C LYS A 37 1.35 7.72 -11.75
N HIS A 38 0.81 6.71 -12.43
CA HIS A 38 1.19 5.31 -12.24
C HIS A 38 1.82 4.81 -13.52
N ILE A 39 2.97 4.14 -13.41
CA ILE A 39 3.70 3.62 -14.56
C ILE A 39 3.33 2.15 -14.74
N PHE A 40 2.99 1.79 -15.97
CA PHE A 40 2.71 0.42 -16.39
C PHE A 40 3.62 0.01 -17.54
N ARG A 41 3.97 -1.27 -17.59
CA ARG A 41 4.65 -1.91 -18.71
C ARG A 41 3.78 -3.01 -19.31
N CYS A 42 3.59 -2.97 -20.62
CA CYS A 42 2.79 -3.97 -21.33
C CYS A 42 3.58 -5.24 -21.60
N SER A 43 3.03 -6.41 -21.27
CA SER A 43 3.67 -7.69 -21.54
C SER A 43 3.70 -8.09 -23.03
N SER A 44 2.90 -7.44 -23.88
CA SER A 44 2.79 -7.78 -25.31
C SER A 44 3.70 -6.95 -26.21
N CYS A 45 3.86 -5.65 -25.95
CA CYS A 45 4.73 -4.77 -26.74
C CYS A 45 5.94 -4.23 -25.96
N ASP A 46 6.08 -4.60 -24.68
CA ASP A 46 7.16 -4.16 -23.77
C ASP A 46 7.28 -2.64 -23.56
N GLN A 47 6.36 -1.85 -24.10
CA GLN A 47 6.35 -0.40 -23.91
C GLN A 47 5.86 -0.04 -22.50
N SER A 48 6.51 0.98 -21.93
CA SER A 48 6.12 1.58 -20.66
C SER A 48 5.32 2.86 -20.93
N TYR A 49 4.24 3.06 -20.17
CA TYR A 49 3.37 4.22 -20.28
C TYR A 49 2.87 4.63 -18.91
N SER A 50 2.47 5.90 -18.77
CA SER A 50 1.91 6.43 -17.53
C SER A 50 0.42 6.65 -17.65
N LEU A 51 -0.34 6.25 -16.64
CA LEU A 51 -1.76 6.56 -16.49
C LEU A 51 -1.99 7.46 -15.28
N LEU A 52 -2.96 8.36 -15.39
CA LEU A 52 -3.35 9.24 -14.28
C LEU A 52 -4.24 8.51 -13.28
N GLY A 53 -4.23 8.96 -12.02
CA GLY A 53 -5.02 8.38 -10.92
C GLY A 53 -6.49 8.08 -11.28
N PRO A 54 -7.26 9.03 -11.87
CA PRO A 54 -8.65 8.78 -12.26
C PRO A 54 -8.82 7.70 -13.33
N GLU A 55 -7.90 7.62 -14.29
CA GLU A 55 -7.90 6.61 -15.37
C GLU A 55 -7.60 5.23 -14.78
N VAL A 56 -6.57 5.16 -13.93
CA VAL A 56 -6.19 3.94 -13.19
C VAL A 56 -7.36 3.45 -12.34
N ARG A 57 -8.09 4.35 -11.67
CA ARG A 57 -9.27 3.97 -10.88
C ARG A 57 -10.34 3.30 -11.74
N LYS A 58 -10.61 3.82 -12.95
CA LYS A 58 -11.60 3.25 -13.88
C LYS A 58 -11.16 1.88 -14.39
N ILE A 59 -9.89 1.76 -14.79
CA ILE A 59 -9.35 0.54 -15.40
C ILE A 59 -9.18 -0.57 -14.36
N ILE A 60 -8.56 -0.27 -13.21
CA ILE A 60 -8.19 -1.28 -12.21
C ILE A 60 -9.40 -1.80 -11.43
N LYS A 61 -10.47 -1.01 -11.24
CA LYS A 61 -11.63 -1.42 -10.43
C LYS A 61 -12.25 -2.76 -10.87
N GLY A 62 -12.19 -3.07 -12.16
CA GLY A 62 -12.68 -4.34 -12.73
C GLY A 62 -11.59 -5.23 -13.34
N ALA A 63 -10.31 -4.82 -13.29
CA ALA A 63 -9.24 -5.58 -13.91
C ALA A 63 -8.86 -6.80 -13.07
N VAL A 64 -8.59 -7.92 -13.74
CA VAL A 64 -8.03 -9.11 -13.08
C VAL A 64 -6.63 -8.78 -12.59
N ARG A 65 -6.42 -8.86 -11.28
CA ARG A 65 -5.11 -8.69 -10.64
C ARG A 65 -4.40 -10.02 -10.56
N ILE A 66 -3.18 -10.08 -11.09
CA ILE A 66 -2.30 -11.24 -11.03
C ILE A 66 -1.04 -10.84 -10.26
N ASN A 67 -0.72 -11.56 -9.19
CA ASN A 67 0.52 -11.37 -8.46
C ASN A 67 1.47 -12.51 -8.83
N LYS A 68 2.62 -12.19 -9.45
CA LYS A 68 3.69 -13.17 -9.67
C LYS A 68 4.74 -12.96 -8.60
N SER A 69 5.12 -14.03 -7.92
CA SER A 69 6.13 -13.98 -6.86
C SER A 69 7.26 -14.96 -7.16
N SER A 70 8.48 -14.49 -7.01
CA SER A 70 9.70 -15.28 -7.01
C SER A 70 10.52 -14.92 -5.76
N PRO A 71 11.51 -15.74 -5.35
CA PRO A 71 12.33 -15.46 -4.17
C PRO A 71 13.07 -14.11 -4.22
N LYS A 72 13.35 -13.61 -5.43
CA LYS A 72 14.11 -12.37 -5.68
C LYS A 72 13.25 -11.20 -6.14
N ASN A 73 12.08 -11.45 -6.72
CA ASN A 73 11.24 -10.41 -7.29
C ASN A 73 9.75 -10.75 -7.18
N GLN A 74 8.93 -9.74 -6.90
CA GLN A 74 7.48 -9.84 -6.96
C GLN A 74 6.92 -8.74 -7.84
N THR A 75 6.01 -9.12 -8.74
CA THR A 75 5.39 -8.21 -9.70
C THR A 75 3.87 -8.25 -9.54
N THR A 76 3.22 -7.10 -9.72
CA THR A 76 1.76 -7.01 -9.78
C THR A 76 1.37 -6.63 -11.19
N LEU A 77 0.56 -7.48 -11.79
CA LEU A 77 0.04 -7.37 -13.14
C LEU A 77 -1.47 -7.12 -13.06
N TYR A 78 -1.97 -6.31 -13.99
CA TYR A 78 -3.39 -6.08 -14.20
C TYR A 78 -3.74 -6.40 -15.65
N LYS A 79 -4.82 -7.16 -15.87
CA LYS A 79 -5.24 -7.50 -17.23
C LYS A 79 -6.17 -6.42 -17.79
N PHE A 80 -5.69 -5.64 -18.75
CA PHE A 80 -6.47 -4.63 -19.48
C PHE A 80 -5.86 -4.32 -20.86
N SER A 81 -6.58 -3.55 -21.68
CA SER A 81 -6.11 -3.16 -23.01
C SER A 81 -4.97 -2.14 -22.92
N CYS A 82 -3.84 -2.43 -23.57
CA CYS A 82 -2.70 -1.52 -23.60
C CYS A 82 -3.05 -0.27 -24.43
N PRO A 83 -2.87 0.96 -23.90
CA PRO A 83 -3.16 2.18 -24.65
C PRO A 83 -2.20 2.40 -25.83
N SER A 84 -1.00 1.81 -25.80
CA SER A 84 0.01 1.99 -26.85
C SER A 84 -0.18 1.04 -28.04
N CYS A 85 -0.59 -0.22 -27.81
CA CYS A 85 -0.72 -1.23 -28.87
C CYS A 85 -2.14 -1.82 -29.02
N GLY A 86 -3.10 -1.45 -28.18
CA GLY A 86 -4.49 -1.93 -28.22
C GLY A 86 -4.71 -3.38 -27.76
N ASN A 87 -3.65 -4.14 -27.48
CA ASN A 87 -3.76 -5.55 -27.11
C ASN A 87 -4.22 -5.73 -25.66
N TYR A 88 -5.24 -6.58 -25.47
CA TYR A 88 -5.72 -6.99 -24.15
C TYR A 88 -4.75 -8.00 -23.51
N SER A 89 -3.89 -7.49 -22.62
CA SER A 89 -2.73 -8.24 -22.11
C SER A 89 -2.42 -7.87 -20.66
N ASN A 90 -1.38 -8.47 -20.08
CA ASN A 90 -0.96 -8.18 -18.72
C ASN A 90 -0.15 -6.88 -18.70
N GLN A 91 -0.56 -5.96 -17.83
CA GLN A 91 0.10 -4.67 -17.62
C GLN A 91 0.77 -4.71 -16.25
N GLU A 92 2.10 -4.71 -16.21
CA GLU A 92 2.87 -4.71 -14.97
C GLU A 92 2.89 -3.31 -14.37
N LYS A 93 2.42 -3.16 -13.14
CA LYS A 93 2.58 -1.91 -12.41
C LYS A 93 4.03 -1.80 -11.93
N ILE A 94 4.70 -0.73 -12.34
CA ILE A 94 6.02 -0.35 -11.84
C ILE A 94 5.82 0.56 -10.62
N PHE A 95 6.45 0.19 -9.51
CA PHE A 95 6.42 0.95 -8.26
C PHE A 95 7.75 1.65 -8.07
N ASP A 96 7.73 2.86 -7.50
CA ASP A 96 8.96 3.62 -7.19
C ASP A 96 9.86 2.86 -6.21
N LEU A 97 9.25 2.18 -5.24
CA LEU A 97 9.90 1.26 -4.32
C LEU A 97 9.33 -0.14 -4.54
N ASN A 98 10.16 -1.06 -5.00
CA ASN A 98 9.82 -2.49 -5.08
C ASN A 98 10.95 -3.30 -4.43
N THR A 99 10.79 -3.64 -3.15
CA THR A 99 11.77 -4.47 -2.44
C THR A 99 11.13 -5.77 -1.96
N THR A 100 11.83 -6.86 -2.20
CA THR A 100 11.47 -8.19 -1.74
C THR A 100 12.54 -8.65 -0.75
N LYS A 101 12.14 -9.01 0.47
CA LYS A 101 13.02 -9.48 1.55
C LYS A 101 12.56 -10.86 2.04
N ALA A 102 13.39 -11.48 2.87
CA ALA A 102 13.13 -12.78 3.50
C ALA A 102 12.77 -13.87 2.47
N LEU A 103 13.57 -14.00 1.40
CA LEU A 103 13.38 -15.00 0.34
C LEU A 103 11.99 -14.97 -0.30
N GLY A 104 11.42 -13.78 -0.50
CA GLY A 104 10.08 -13.63 -1.06
C GLY A 104 8.95 -13.57 -0.04
N LYS A 105 9.23 -13.68 1.27
CA LYS A 105 8.18 -13.63 2.31
C LYS A 105 7.73 -12.22 2.65
N VAL A 106 8.60 -11.22 2.49
CA VAL A 106 8.29 -9.82 2.78
C VAL A 106 8.34 -9.03 1.48
N ARG A 107 7.25 -8.34 1.17
CA ARG A 107 7.11 -7.50 -0.02
C ARG A 107 6.77 -6.10 0.40
N VAL A 108 7.53 -5.13 -0.08
CA VAL A 108 7.18 -3.72 0.03
C VAL A 108 7.13 -3.14 -1.37
N GLN A 109 5.91 -2.80 -1.79
CA GLN A 109 5.64 -2.10 -3.03
C GLN A 109 4.95 -0.80 -2.71
N MET A 110 5.60 0.29 -3.08
CA MET A 110 5.19 1.61 -2.65
C MET A 110 5.52 2.65 -3.70
N ASP A 111 4.58 3.55 -3.93
CA ASP A 111 4.82 4.76 -4.71
C ASP A 111 5.35 5.85 -3.75
N SER A 112 6.21 6.74 -4.25
CA SER A 112 6.87 7.80 -3.46
C SER A 112 5.89 8.67 -2.66
N TYR A 113 4.72 8.98 -3.23
CA TYR A 113 3.67 9.77 -2.56
C TYR A 113 3.10 9.09 -1.30
N GLN A 114 3.23 7.78 -1.15
CA GLN A 114 2.72 7.04 0.00
C GLN A 114 3.65 7.12 1.21
N ILE A 115 4.96 7.37 0.99
CA ILE A 115 5.98 7.43 2.05
C ILE A 115 5.59 8.35 3.21
N PRO A 116 5.24 9.64 2.99
CA PRO A 116 4.87 10.53 4.10
C PRO A 116 3.59 10.08 4.82
N ILE A 117 2.67 9.41 4.12
CA ILE A 117 1.41 8.93 4.70
C ILE A 117 1.68 7.75 5.65
N PHE A 118 2.54 6.81 5.22
CA PHE A 118 2.98 5.71 6.07
C PHE A 118 3.80 6.20 7.27
N GLY A 119 4.65 7.21 7.09
CA GLY A 119 5.38 7.86 8.19
C GLY A 119 4.45 8.44 9.27
N ASP A 120 3.39 9.16 8.87
CA ASP A 120 2.38 9.70 9.79
C ASP A 120 1.67 8.59 10.59
N PHE A 121 1.38 7.45 9.95
CA PHE A 121 0.80 6.29 10.61
C PHE A 121 1.77 5.61 11.59
N LEU A 122 3.02 5.41 11.20
CA LEU A 122 4.02 4.80 12.07
C LEU A 122 4.22 5.64 13.35
N LEU A 123 4.33 6.96 13.20
CA LEU A 123 4.57 7.86 14.33
C LEU A 123 3.35 8.03 15.24
N LYS A 124 2.13 8.14 14.70
CA LYS A 124 0.93 8.49 15.48
C LYS A 124 0.00 7.31 15.79
N GLY A 125 0.15 6.21 15.06
CA GLY A 125 -0.63 4.98 15.21
C GLY A 125 0.18 3.88 15.89
N LEU A 126 1.29 3.47 15.27
CA LEU A 126 2.04 2.29 15.72
C LEU A 126 2.97 2.59 16.91
N LEU A 127 3.74 3.67 16.85
CA LEU A 127 4.74 4.02 17.87
C LEU A 127 4.14 4.14 19.28
N PRO A 128 2.97 4.79 19.50
CA PRO A 128 2.36 4.87 20.83
C PRO A 128 2.06 3.48 21.44
N ILE A 129 1.63 2.52 20.62
CA ILE A 129 1.42 1.14 21.08
C ILE A 129 2.75 0.49 21.45
N LEU A 130 3.77 0.61 20.59
CA LEU A 130 5.08 -0.01 20.83
C LEU A 130 5.75 0.55 22.09
N VAL A 131 5.60 1.85 22.36
CA VAL A 131 6.12 2.49 23.56
C VAL A 131 5.35 2.06 24.80
N PHE A 132 4.02 1.93 24.72
CA PHE A 132 3.18 1.60 25.89
C PHE A 132 3.12 0.10 26.21
N ALA A 133 3.27 -0.76 25.20
CA ALA A 133 3.23 -2.22 25.34
C ALA A 133 4.13 -2.80 26.46
N PRO A 134 5.40 -2.39 26.62
CA PRO A 134 6.24 -2.90 27.72
C PRO A 134 5.74 -2.47 29.10
N PHE A 135 5.03 -1.33 29.21
CA PHE A 135 4.53 -0.84 30.49
C PHE A 135 3.22 -1.50 30.94
N LEU A 136 2.50 -2.17 30.03
CA LEU A 136 1.27 -2.90 30.38
C LEU A 136 1.49 -3.95 31.48
N LYS A 137 2.69 -4.57 31.51
CA LYS A 137 3.06 -5.56 32.54
C LYS A 137 3.07 -4.99 33.96
N PHE A 138 3.18 -3.67 34.13
CA PHE A 138 3.14 -3.03 35.45
C PHE A 138 1.71 -2.68 35.89
N PHE A 139 0.73 -2.77 34.97
CA PHE A 139 -0.67 -2.46 35.26
C PHE A 139 -1.56 -3.70 35.33
N THR A 140 -1.20 -4.80 34.66
CA THR A 140 -1.82 -6.14 34.79
C THR A 140 -1.32 -6.85 36.03
#